data_AF-A0A9E4BKG6-F1
#
_entry.id   AF-A0A9E4BKG6-F1
#
_cell.length_a   1.000
_cell.length_b   1.000
_cell.length_c   1.000
_cell.angle_alpha   90.00
_cell.angle_beta   90.00
_cell.angle_gamma   90.00
#
_symmetry.space_group_name_H-M   'P 1'
#
loop_
_entity.id
_entity.type
_entity.pdbx_description
1 polymer ?
#
loop_
_entity_poly.entity_id
_entity_poly.type
_entity_poly.pdbx_seq_one_letter_code
_entity_poly.pdbx_strand_id
1 'polypeptide(L)'
;MALEEIISKDKKYAPAYNELAKLHLLDHTINGRQRAMRMIQQAIAIDSDNIEYRLTRGKILWHQGFRSRSLNQFKNVIEKHPNNTDVLNGLGMFWVYDFLAQKDRRTIHYSRITRSRKYMDFKTFAQEAKQEAIQVLRKSIQLDGTNQQPY
;
A
#
# COMPACT_ATOMS: atom_id res chain seq x y z
N MET A 1 -7.26 -24.07 2.58
CA MET A 1 -7.62 -25.17 3.49
C MET A 1 -7.57 -24.76 4.97
N ALA A 2 -6.42 -24.45 5.59
CA ALA A 2 -6.41 -24.09 7.03
C ALA A 2 -7.20 -22.81 7.40
N LEU A 3 -7.05 -21.72 6.63
CA LEU A 3 -7.77 -20.45 6.90
C LEU A 3 -9.28 -20.55 6.61
N GLU A 4 -9.67 -21.35 5.62
CA GLU A 4 -11.08 -21.59 5.31
C GLU A 4 -11.75 -22.43 6.40
N GLU A 5 -11.02 -23.39 6.98
CA GLU A 5 -11.49 -24.16 8.13
C GLU A 5 -11.69 -23.25 9.35
N ILE A 6 -10.75 -22.33 9.61
CA ILE A 6 -10.90 -21.33 10.69
C ILE A 6 -12.15 -20.49 10.48
N ILE A 7 -12.38 -19.98 9.26
CA ILE A 7 -13.59 -19.20 8.93
C ILE A 7 -14.86 -20.04 9.06
N SER A 8 -14.80 -21.34 8.73
CA SER A 8 -15.95 -22.24 8.89
C SER A 8 -16.34 -22.43 10.35
N LYS A 9 -15.36 -22.46 11.26
CA LYS A 9 -15.55 -22.61 12.71
C LYS A 9 -15.90 -21.28 13.38
N ASP A 10 -15.26 -20.20 12.97
CA ASP A 10 -15.53 -18.84 13.43
C ASP A 10 -15.57 -17.85 12.26
N LYS A 11 -16.79 -17.56 11.82
CA LYS A 11 -17.04 -16.59 10.73
C LYS A 11 -16.71 -15.15 11.11
N LYS A 12 -16.50 -14.84 12.40
CA LYS A 12 -16.14 -13.52 12.92
C LYS A 12 -14.64 -13.40 13.19
N TYR A 13 -13.82 -14.39 12.85
CA TYR A 13 -12.38 -14.27 12.99
C TYR A 13 -11.78 -13.42 11.86
N ALA A 14 -11.80 -12.09 12.04
CA ALA A 14 -11.30 -11.10 11.09
C ALA A 14 -9.86 -11.36 10.58
N PRO A 15 -8.90 -11.80 11.42
CA PRO A 15 -7.52 -12.02 10.97
C PRO A 15 -7.42 -13.06 9.85
N ALA A 16 -8.23 -14.13 9.86
CA ALA A 16 -8.18 -15.13 8.79
C ALA A 16 -8.58 -14.56 7.43
N TYR A 17 -9.55 -13.64 7.39
CA TYR A 17 -9.93 -12.95 6.15
C TYR A 17 -8.81 -12.02 5.66
N ASN A 18 -8.10 -11.34 6.56
CA ASN A 18 -6.94 -10.52 6.19
C ASN A 18 -5.80 -11.38 5.60
N GLU A 19 -5.49 -12.52 6.22
CA GLU A 19 -4.47 -13.44 5.70
C GLU A 19 -4.87 -14.04 4.35
N LEU A 20 -6.13 -14.44 4.15
CA LEU A 20 -6.62 -14.85 2.84
C LEU A 20 -6.52 -13.73 1.81
N ALA A 21 -6.76 -12.47 2.21
CA ALA A 21 -6.61 -11.33 1.32
C ALA A 21 -5.16 -11.16 0.85
N LYS A 22 -4.19 -11.27 1.77
CA LYS A 22 -2.75 -11.22 1.44
C LYS A 22 -2.37 -12.37 0.51
N LEU A 23 -2.80 -13.60 0.79
CA LEU A 23 -2.52 -14.76 -0.04
C LEU A 23 -3.05 -14.58 -1.47
N HIS A 24 -4.30 -14.16 -1.64
CA HIS A 24 -4.85 -13.89 -2.96
C HIS A 24 -4.16 -12.74 -3.70
N LEU A 25 -3.54 -11.80 -2.98
CA LEU A 25 -2.77 -10.73 -3.59
C LEU A 25 -1.45 -11.24 -4.19
N LEU A 26 -0.85 -12.27 -3.60
CA LEU A 26 0.37 -12.94 -4.10
C LEU A 26 0.15 -13.68 -5.42
N ASP A 27 -1.09 -14.04 -5.76
CA ASP A 27 -1.41 -14.63 -7.06
C ASP A 27 -1.09 -13.68 -8.22
N HIS A 28 -0.97 -12.36 -7.96
CA HIS A 28 -0.70 -11.29 -8.94
C HIS A 28 -1.65 -11.24 -10.17
N THR A 29 -2.72 -12.03 -10.18
CA THR A 29 -3.75 -12.06 -11.23
C THR A 29 -4.88 -11.06 -10.95
N ILE A 30 -5.66 -10.73 -11.98
CA ILE A 30 -6.89 -9.92 -11.83
C ILE A 30 -7.85 -10.60 -10.84
N ASN A 31 -8.03 -11.93 -10.98
CA ASN A 31 -8.91 -12.71 -10.11
C ASN A 31 -8.42 -12.73 -8.66
N GLY A 32 -7.10 -12.88 -8.45
CA GLY A 32 -6.46 -12.79 -7.13
C GLY A 32 -6.75 -11.44 -6.47
N ARG A 33 -6.54 -10.33 -7.19
CA ARG A 33 -6.85 -8.98 -6.68
C ARG A 33 -8.33 -8.78 -6.33
N GLN A 34 -9.25 -9.37 -7.08
CA GLN A 34 -10.68 -9.31 -6.77
C GLN A 34 -11.03 -10.14 -5.52
N ARG A 35 -10.49 -11.36 -5.42
CA ARG A 35 -10.66 -12.21 -4.23
C ARG A 35 -10.07 -11.54 -2.99
N ALA A 36 -8.88 -10.97 -3.11
CA ALA A 36 -8.24 -10.21 -2.05
C ALA A 36 -9.12 -9.06 -1.55
N MET A 37 -9.72 -8.29 -2.48
CA MET A 37 -10.64 -7.21 -2.12
C MET A 37 -11.88 -7.73 -1.38
N ARG A 38 -12.46 -8.86 -1.79
CA ARG A 38 -13.61 -9.46 -1.08
C ARG A 38 -13.24 -9.88 0.33
N MET A 39 -12.10 -10.54 0.51
CA MET A 39 -11.65 -11.01 1.83
C MET A 39 -11.33 -9.84 2.75
N ILE A 40 -10.63 -8.81 2.28
CA ILE A 40 -10.31 -7.67 3.13
C ILE A 40 -11.56 -6.86 3.52
N GLN A 41 -12.59 -6.83 2.67
CA GLN A 41 -13.87 -6.22 3.02
C GLN A 41 -14.58 -6.97 4.16
N GLN A 42 -14.47 -8.30 4.21
CA GLN A 42 -15.00 -9.08 5.35
C GLN A 42 -14.24 -8.76 6.64
N ALA A 43 -12.90 -8.71 6.59
CA ALA A 43 -12.09 -8.34 7.75
C ALA A 43 -12.47 -6.96 8.32
N ILE A 44 -12.60 -5.95 7.43
CA ILE A 44 -12.98 -4.58 7.79
C ILE A 44 -14.43 -4.49 8.29
N ALA A 45 -15.34 -5.32 7.78
CA ALA A 45 -16.72 -5.35 8.24
C ALA A 45 -16.84 -5.90 9.68
N ILE A 46 -15.93 -6.78 10.07
CA ILE A 46 -15.88 -7.34 11.43
C ILE A 46 -15.16 -6.39 12.39
N ASP A 47 -14.02 -5.84 11.98
CA ASP A 47 -13.24 -4.88 12.77
C ASP A 47 -12.78 -3.73 11.85
N SER A 48 -13.52 -2.63 11.90
CA SER A 48 -13.30 -1.47 11.04
C SER A 48 -12.14 -0.61 11.48
N ASP A 49 -11.72 -0.70 12.74
CA ASP A 49 -10.70 0.19 13.31
C ASP A 49 -9.29 -0.41 13.22
N ASN A 50 -9.20 -1.68 12.82
CA ASN A 50 -7.93 -2.32 12.54
C ASN A 50 -7.11 -1.60 11.46
N ILE A 51 -5.97 -1.10 11.88
CA ILE A 51 -5.01 -0.41 11.02
C ILE A 51 -4.47 -1.34 9.94
N GLU A 52 -4.14 -2.58 10.32
CA GLU A 52 -3.54 -3.56 9.43
C GLU A 52 -4.47 -3.85 8.24
N TYR A 53 -5.78 -3.95 8.49
CA TYR A 53 -6.74 -4.23 7.42
C TYR A 53 -6.87 -3.06 6.45
N ARG A 54 -6.78 -1.82 6.95
CA ARG A 54 -6.73 -0.60 6.11
C ARG A 54 -5.46 -0.57 5.27
N LEU A 55 -4.32 -1.00 5.81
CA LEU A 55 -3.06 -1.13 5.08
C LEU A 55 -3.14 -2.19 3.98
N THR A 56 -3.64 -3.39 4.30
CA THR A 56 -3.83 -4.47 3.33
C THR A 56 -4.77 -4.00 2.21
N ARG A 57 -5.87 -3.30 2.53
CA ARG A 57 -6.76 -2.70 1.53
C ARG A 57 -6.06 -1.68 0.65
N GLY A 58 -5.21 -0.82 1.24
CA GLY A 58 -4.36 0.12 0.50
C GLY A 58 -3.49 -0.59 -0.53
N LYS A 59 -2.76 -1.63 -0.10
CA LYS A 59 -1.93 -2.47 -0.99
C LYS A 59 -2.76 -3.09 -2.12
N ILE A 60 -3.93 -3.65 -1.83
CA ILE A 60 -4.81 -4.23 -2.86
C ILE A 60 -5.27 -3.17 -3.87
N LEU A 61 -5.69 -1.99 -3.40
CA LEU A 61 -6.11 -0.87 -4.28
C LEU A 61 -4.98 -0.43 -5.19
N TRP A 62 -3.74 -0.40 -4.69
CA TRP A 62 -2.56 -0.08 -5.48
C TRP A 62 -2.36 -1.11 -6.62
N HIS A 63 -2.38 -2.40 -6.30
CA HIS A 63 -2.25 -3.47 -7.30
C HIS A 63 -3.40 -3.49 -8.31
N GLN A 64 -4.59 -2.99 -7.94
CA GLN A 64 -5.73 -2.81 -8.85
C GLN A 64 -5.61 -1.55 -9.72
N GLY A 65 -4.61 -0.70 -9.50
CA GLY A 65 -4.39 0.54 -10.24
C GLY A 65 -5.10 1.78 -9.66
N PHE A 66 -5.84 1.64 -8.56
CA PHE A 66 -6.54 2.73 -7.88
C PHE A 66 -5.61 3.54 -6.96
N ARG A 67 -4.58 4.16 -7.56
CA ARG A 67 -3.47 4.86 -6.86
C ARG A 67 -3.96 5.92 -5.86
N SER A 68 -4.86 6.80 -6.27
CA SER A 68 -5.39 7.86 -5.38
C SER A 68 -6.15 7.29 -4.17
N ARG A 69 -6.92 6.22 -4.37
CA ARG A 69 -7.66 5.55 -3.28
C ARG A 69 -6.70 4.86 -2.32
N SER A 70 -5.65 4.22 -2.84
CA SER A 70 -4.58 3.62 -2.03
C SER A 70 -3.88 4.66 -1.16
N LEU A 71 -3.48 5.79 -1.76
CA LEU A 71 -2.79 6.86 -1.03
C LEU A 71 -3.65 7.40 0.12
N ASN A 72 -4.94 7.62 -0.12
CA ASN A 72 -5.85 8.04 0.94
C ASN A 72 -5.96 7.02 2.08
N GLN A 73 -5.88 5.71 1.80
CA GLN A 73 -5.85 4.72 2.89
C GLN A 73 -4.59 4.88 3.75
N PHE A 74 -3.41 5.04 3.15
CA PHE A 74 -2.17 5.21 3.90
C PHE A 74 -2.13 6.54 4.67
N LYS A 75 -2.61 7.65 4.08
CA LYS A 75 -2.68 8.96 4.74
C LYS A 75 -3.61 8.96 5.95
N ASN A 76 -4.81 8.38 5.84
CA ASN A 76 -5.73 8.33 6.98
C ASN A 76 -5.14 7.53 8.16
N VAL A 77 -4.30 6.54 7.88
CA VAL A 77 -3.66 5.73 8.90
C VAL A 77 -2.47 6.45 9.53
N ILE A 78 -1.63 7.12 8.74
CA ILE A 78 -0.47 7.86 9.27
C ILE A 78 -0.90 9.07 10.12
N GLU A 79 -2.05 9.70 9.82
CA GLU A 79 -2.62 10.76 10.65
C GLU A 79 -2.97 10.27 12.06
N LYS A 80 -3.47 9.04 12.18
CA LYS A 80 -3.86 8.43 13.46
C LYS A 80 -2.69 7.74 14.16
N HIS A 81 -1.76 7.17 13.40
CA HIS A 81 -0.64 6.38 13.89
C HIS A 81 0.67 6.82 13.22
N PRO A 82 1.16 8.04 13.54
CA PRO A 82 2.27 8.67 12.83
C PRO A 82 3.61 7.93 12.98
N ASN A 83 3.72 7.02 13.94
CA ASN A 83 4.94 6.26 14.26
C ASN A 83 4.79 4.76 13.98
N ASN A 84 3.72 4.32 13.30
CA ASN A 84 3.58 2.92 12.93
C ASN A 84 4.51 2.61 11.73
N THR A 85 5.50 1.75 11.95
CA THR A 85 6.55 1.45 10.98
C THR A 85 6.04 0.69 9.76
N ASP A 86 5.04 -0.17 9.92
CA ASP A 86 4.39 -0.86 8.78
C ASP A 86 3.67 0.11 7.83
N VAL A 87 3.04 1.14 8.39
CA VAL A 87 2.36 2.20 7.63
C VAL A 87 3.39 3.05 6.88
N LEU A 88 4.45 3.43 7.57
CA LEU A 88 5.56 4.21 7.00
C LEU A 88 6.22 3.42 5.86
N ASN A 89 6.56 2.15 6.08
CA ASN A 89 7.10 1.27 5.05
C ASN A 89 6.13 1.11 3.86
N GLY A 90 4.84 0.89 4.12
CA GLY A 90 3.81 0.79 3.09
C GLY A 90 3.69 2.07 2.24
N LEU A 91 3.72 3.24 2.87
CA LEU A 91 3.66 4.53 2.18
C LEU A 91 4.96 4.84 1.42
N GLY A 92 6.12 4.53 2.00
CA GLY A 92 7.42 4.66 1.34
C GLY A 92 7.51 3.81 0.08
N MET A 93 7.11 2.54 0.17
CA MET A 93 7.03 1.65 -0.99
C MET A 93 6.02 2.15 -2.03
N PHE A 94 4.85 2.64 -1.61
CA PHE A 94 3.87 3.25 -2.51
C PHE A 94 4.50 4.38 -3.33
N TRP A 95 5.21 5.31 -2.69
CA TRP A 95 5.85 6.43 -3.38
C TRP A 95 6.96 5.98 -4.35
N VAL A 96 7.77 4.98 -3.97
CA VAL A 96 8.79 4.40 -4.86
C VAL A 96 8.15 3.75 -6.08
N TYR A 97 7.11 2.95 -5.90
CA TYR A 97 6.43 2.30 -7.02
C TYR A 97 5.62 3.28 -7.87
N ASP A 98 5.08 4.34 -7.28
CA ASP A 98 4.40 5.39 -8.03
C ASP A 98 5.37 6.15 -8.94
N PHE A 99 6.52 6.53 -8.39
CA PHE A 99 7.62 7.11 -9.13
C PHE A 99 8.07 6.24 -10.31
N LEU A 100 8.30 4.93 -10.08
CA LEU A 100 8.74 4.01 -11.13
C LEU A 100 7.71 3.88 -12.25
N ALA A 101 6.43 3.73 -11.90
CA ALA A 101 5.37 3.61 -12.89
C ALA A 101 5.19 4.88 -13.74
N GLN A 102 5.40 6.07 -13.17
CA GLN A 102 5.37 7.32 -13.93
C GLN A 102 6.58 7.49 -14.84
N LYS A 103 7.76 7.03 -14.41
CA LYS A 103 8.97 6.96 -15.23
C LYS A 103 8.72 6.11 -16.48
N ASP A 104 8.22 4.89 -16.31
CA ASP A 104 7.97 3.95 -17.43
C ASP A 104 6.90 4.47 -18.40
N ARG A 105 5.81 5.04 -17.88
CA ARG A 105 4.74 5.63 -18.70
C ARG A 105 5.25 6.81 -19.54
N ARG A 106 6.29 7.52 -19.09
CA ARG A 106 6.89 8.65 -19.83
C ARG A 106 8.07 8.28 -20.71
N THR A 107 8.83 7.21 -20.47
CA THR A 107 9.80 6.71 -21.48
C THR A 107 9.09 6.38 -22.79
N ILE A 108 7.87 5.84 -22.70
CA ILE A 108 6.99 5.53 -23.83
C ILE A 108 6.40 6.81 -24.48
N HIS A 109 6.24 7.89 -23.71
CA HIS A 109 5.62 9.14 -24.16
C HIS A 109 6.63 10.19 -24.65
N TYR A 110 7.87 10.17 -24.15
CA TYR A 110 8.96 11.05 -24.53
C TYR A 110 9.40 10.85 -25.99
N SER A 111 9.16 9.66 -26.56
CA SER A 111 9.32 9.44 -28.01
C SER A 111 8.29 10.21 -28.85
N ARG A 112 7.22 10.76 -28.25
CA ARG A 112 6.10 11.39 -28.97
C ARG A 112 5.88 12.87 -28.67
N ILE A 113 6.39 13.43 -27.57
CA ILE A 113 6.05 14.80 -27.14
C ILE A 113 7.29 15.64 -26.82
N THR A 114 7.99 16.05 -27.87
CA THR A 114 8.82 17.26 -27.88
C THR A 114 7.99 18.45 -28.33
N ARG A 115 6.91 18.82 -27.62
CA ARG A 115 6.28 20.15 -27.78
C ARG A 115 5.24 20.45 -26.69
N SER A 116 5.32 21.64 -26.14
CA SER A 116 4.38 22.32 -25.23
C SER A 116 4.47 22.03 -23.72
N ARG A 117 5.10 23.02 -23.07
CA ARG A 117 5.02 23.43 -21.67
C ARG A 117 3.58 23.44 -21.12
N LYS A 118 3.21 22.49 -20.25
CA LYS A 118 2.34 22.71 -19.06
C LYS A 118 2.12 21.41 -18.27
N TYR A 119 3.19 20.80 -17.79
CA TYR A 119 3.10 19.77 -16.76
C TYR A 119 4.27 20.06 -15.82
N MET A 120 4.00 20.17 -14.53
CA MET A 120 5.01 20.17 -13.46
C MET A 120 6.15 19.24 -13.90
N ASP A 121 7.36 19.79 -14.04
CA ASP A 121 8.49 19.08 -14.65
C ASP A 121 8.59 17.71 -13.97
N PHE A 122 8.65 16.63 -14.75
CA PHE A 122 8.73 15.27 -14.17
C PHE A 122 9.87 15.23 -13.18
N LYS A 123 10.97 15.94 -13.46
CA LYS A 123 12.10 16.10 -12.55
C LYS A 123 11.67 16.66 -11.18
N THR A 124 10.77 17.64 -11.13
CA THR A 124 10.26 18.22 -9.88
C THR A 124 9.37 17.23 -9.12
N PHE A 125 8.37 16.63 -9.77
CA PHE A 125 7.52 15.61 -9.15
C PHE A 125 8.33 14.39 -8.67
N ALA A 126 9.26 13.93 -9.51
CA ALA A 126 10.19 12.85 -9.24
C ALA A 126 11.05 13.15 -8.01
N GLN A 127 11.50 14.39 -7.85
CA GLN A 127 12.25 14.81 -6.67
C GLN A 127 11.34 14.85 -5.44
N GLU A 128 10.15 15.43 -5.52
CA GLU A 128 9.21 15.47 -4.39
C GLU A 128 8.82 14.07 -3.90
N ALA A 129 8.38 13.17 -4.80
CA ALA A 129 8.03 11.80 -4.46
C ALA A 129 9.21 11.01 -3.89
N LYS A 130 10.43 11.23 -4.43
CA LYS A 130 11.65 10.62 -3.90
C LYS A 130 11.99 11.15 -2.52
N GLN A 131 11.85 12.46 -2.28
CA GLN A 131 12.09 13.07 -0.97
C GLN A 131 11.09 12.55 0.07
N GLU A 132 9.79 12.50 -0.27
CA GLU A 132 8.77 11.93 0.61
C GLU A 132 9.04 10.46 0.94
N ALA A 133 9.38 9.64 -0.07
CA ALA A 133 9.72 8.24 0.16
C ALA A 133 10.94 8.09 1.09
N ILE A 134 12.01 8.86 0.84
CA ILE A 134 13.22 8.83 1.67
C ILE A 134 12.91 9.27 3.11
N GLN A 135 12.15 10.34 3.29
CA GLN A 135 11.79 10.82 4.62
C GLN A 135 10.98 9.79 5.40
N VAL A 136 9.95 9.22 4.78
CA VAL A 136 9.07 8.23 5.41
C VAL A 136 9.84 6.94 5.73
N LEU A 137 10.66 6.44 4.80
CA LEU A 137 11.47 5.23 5.02
C LEU A 137 12.55 5.46 6.10
N ARG A 138 13.21 6.62 6.11
CA ARG A 138 14.17 6.97 7.17
C ARG A 138 13.50 7.02 8.54
N LYS A 139 12.30 7.61 8.62
CA LYS A 139 11.52 7.62 9.86
C LYS A 139 11.19 6.20 10.32
N SER A 140 10.80 5.31 9.40
CA SER A 140 10.56 3.91 9.73
C SER A 140 11.82 3.22 10.28
N ILE A 141 12.95 3.33 9.57
CA ILE A 141 14.23 2.72 9.97
C ILE A 141 14.68 3.25 11.33
N GLN A 142 14.54 4.57 11.57
CA GLN A 142 14.90 5.16 12.85
C GLN A 142 14.06 4.57 13.99
N LEU A 143 12.75 4.44 13.79
CA LEU A 143 11.84 3.87 14.78
C LEU A 143 12.11 2.38 15.03
N ASP A 144 12.36 1.59 13.98
CA ASP A 144 12.73 0.18 14.09
C ASP A 144 14.09 0.00 14.79
N GLY A 145 15.07 0.86 14.48
CA GLY A 145 16.40 0.86 15.11
C GLY A 145 16.41 1.33 16.57
N THR A 146 15.50 2.24 16.95
CA THR A 146 15.29 2.62 18.36
C THR A 146 14.45 1.62 19.15
N ASN A 147 13.69 0.74 18.47
CA ASN A 147 12.92 -0.34 19.09
C ASN A 147 13.75 -1.62 19.31
N GLN A 148 15.01 -1.67 18.88
CA GLN A 148 15.97 -2.65 19.39
C GLN A 148 16.35 -2.26 20.83
N GLN A 149 15.46 -2.57 21.78
CA GLN A 149 15.89 -2.69 23.16
C GLN A 149 16.95 -3.80 23.23
N PRO A 150 18.05 -3.58 23.96
CA PRO A 150 19.05 -4.62 24.18
C PRO A 150 18.40 -5.73 25.00
N TYR A 151 18.29 -6.92 24.41
CA TYR A 151 18.29 -8.15 25.20
C TYR A 151 19.73 -8.50 25.51
#